data_AF-A0AAV1BBE0-F1
#
_entry.id   AF-A0AAV1BBE0-F1
#
_cell.length_a   1.000
_cell.length_b   1.000
_cell.length_c   1.000
_cell.angle_alpha   90.00
_cell.angle_beta   90.00
_cell.angle_gamma   90.00
#
_symmetry.space_group_name_H-M   'P 1'
#
loop_
_entity.id
_entity.type
_entity.pdbx_description
1 polymer ?
#
loop_
_entity_poly.entity_id
_entity_poly.type
_entity_poly.pdbx_seq_one_letter_code
_entity_poly.pdbx_strand_id
1 'polypeptide(L)'
;MIATWNLRGMNKDTRQQEISSYLSIFHVPIVALLATRVKKTNANIICKVFGTNWKIIDNYDHHANGRIWILWLELKVELMKTVEQFIHIVIYGLDNSMLYNATVVYTHNQLKRRHILWKEIVALDINSNHPWIVIGDYNNVLNSNNRIGGNNVTELIAFDMAAV
;
A
#
# COMPACT_ATOMS: atom_id res chain seq x y z
N MET A 1 9.33 -8.95 -6.41
CA MET A 1 9.38 -7.48 -6.54
C MET A 1 7.96 -6.94 -6.41
N ILE A 2 7.72 -5.98 -5.53
CA ILE A 2 6.41 -5.35 -5.33
C ILE A 2 6.45 -3.91 -5.87
N ALA A 3 5.37 -3.46 -6.51
CA ALA A 3 5.20 -2.07 -6.95
C ALA A 3 4.02 -1.41 -6.24
N THR A 4 4.08 -0.09 -6.03
CA THR A 4 2.98 0.69 -5.44
C THR A 4 2.52 1.81 -6.37
N TRP A 5 1.22 2.03 -6.47
CA TRP A 5 0.64 3.11 -7.26
C TRP A 5 -0.52 3.79 -6.53
N ASN A 6 -0.37 5.09 -6.19
CA ASN A 6 -1.50 5.92 -5.78
C ASN A 6 -2.33 6.38 -6.98
N LEU A 7 -3.54 5.83 -7.11
CA LEU A 7 -4.43 6.05 -8.24
C LEU A 7 -5.29 7.32 -8.12
N ARG A 8 -5.52 7.79 -6.90
CA ARG A 8 -6.50 8.86 -6.59
C ARG A 8 -7.89 8.61 -7.21
N GLY A 9 -8.32 7.36 -7.27
CA GLY A 9 -9.61 6.91 -7.78
C GLY A 9 -9.51 5.87 -8.89
N MET A 10 -10.45 4.93 -8.97
CA MET A 10 -10.46 3.85 -9.97
C MET A 10 -11.84 3.57 -10.57
N ASN A 11 -12.84 4.41 -10.29
CA ASN A 11 -14.22 4.17 -10.72
C ASN A 11 -14.48 4.36 -12.23
N LYS A 12 -13.49 4.84 -13.01
CA LYS A 12 -13.62 5.01 -14.47
C LYS A 12 -13.06 3.81 -15.20
N ASP A 13 -13.82 3.24 -16.14
CA ASP A 13 -13.43 2.06 -16.91
C ASP A 13 -12.12 2.28 -17.69
N THR A 14 -11.93 3.45 -18.29
CA THR A 14 -10.69 3.80 -19.00
C THR A 14 -9.45 3.73 -18.10
N ARG A 15 -9.59 4.14 -16.84
CA ARG A 15 -8.50 4.06 -15.86
C ARG A 15 -8.25 2.62 -15.42
N GLN A 16 -9.30 1.80 -15.30
CA GLN A 16 -9.15 0.38 -14.98
C GLN A 16 -8.41 -0.36 -16.09
N GLN A 17 -8.75 -0.07 -17.36
CA GLN A 17 -8.07 -0.60 -18.54
C GLN A 17 -6.60 -0.18 -18.58
N GLU A 18 -6.32 1.10 -18.35
CA GLU A 18 -4.94 1.63 -18.27
C GLU A 18 -4.10 0.89 -17.22
N ILE A 19 -4.62 0.75 -15.99
CA ILE A 19 -3.94 0.01 -14.92
C ILE A 19 -3.71 -1.44 -15.37
N SER A 20 -4.73 -2.10 -15.91
CA SER A 20 -4.60 -3.48 -16.39
C SER A 20 -3.53 -3.62 -17.46
N SER A 21 -3.46 -2.71 -18.43
CA SER A 21 -2.43 -2.71 -19.46
C SER A 21 -1.03 -2.55 -18.86
N TYR A 22 -0.85 -1.64 -17.89
CA TYR A 22 0.43 -1.45 -17.23
C TYR A 22 0.89 -2.69 -16.45
N LEU A 23 -0.03 -3.35 -15.74
CA LEU A 23 0.30 -4.59 -15.01
C LEU A 23 0.79 -5.68 -15.97
N SER A 24 0.16 -5.81 -17.14
CA SER A 24 0.58 -6.75 -18.17
C SER A 24 1.93 -6.39 -18.80
N ILE A 25 2.15 -5.11 -19.12
CA ILE A 25 3.40 -4.66 -19.78
C ILE A 25 4.61 -4.86 -18.86
N PHE A 26 4.49 -4.48 -17.59
CA PHE A 26 5.60 -4.51 -16.64
C PHE A 26 5.78 -5.84 -15.92
N HIS A 27 4.92 -6.83 -16.17
CA HIS A 27 4.99 -8.17 -15.57
C HIS A 27 5.14 -8.11 -14.04
N VAL A 28 4.38 -7.21 -13.39
CA VAL A 28 4.49 -6.96 -11.95
C VAL A 28 3.80 -8.10 -11.20
N PRO A 29 4.52 -8.91 -10.39
CA PRO A 29 3.92 -10.08 -9.74
C PRO A 29 3.03 -9.70 -8.54
N ILE A 30 3.31 -8.56 -7.90
CA ILE A 30 2.56 -8.00 -6.78
C ILE A 30 2.47 -6.49 -6.95
N VAL A 31 1.24 -5.96 -6.94
CA VAL A 31 0.97 -4.53 -7.01
C VAL A 31 0.14 -4.08 -5.81
N ALA A 32 0.48 -2.93 -5.26
CA ALA A 32 -0.29 -2.24 -4.23
C ALA A 32 -0.93 -0.97 -4.81
N LEU A 33 -2.25 -0.96 -4.90
CA LEU A 33 -3.04 0.17 -5.40
C LEU A 33 -3.56 0.99 -4.21
N LEU A 34 -3.17 2.26 -4.16
CA LEU A 34 -3.52 3.19 -3.08
C LEU A 34 -4.57 4.20 -3.55
N ALA A 35 -5.37 4.67 -2.61
CA ALA A 35 -6.44 5.64 -2.84
C ALA A 35 -7.40 5.24 -3.98
N THR A 36 -7.81 3.97 -4.01
CA THR A 36 -8.72 3.40 -5.03
C THR A 36 -10.05 4.14 -5.14
N ARG A 37 -10.57 4.66 -4.02
CA ARG A 37 -11.91 5.31 -3.90
C ARG A 37 -13.04 4.41 -4.41
N VAL A 38 -12.86 3.10 -4.30
CA VAL A 38 -13.85 2.08 -4.66
C VAL A 38 -14.62 1.69 -3.40
N LYS A 39 -15.94 1.51 -3.50
CA LYS A 39 -16.75 0.96 -2.40
C LYS A 39 -16.60 -0.56 -2.34
N LYS A 40 -16.67 -1.17 -1.14
CA LYS A 40 -16.56 -2.63 -0.94
C LYS A 40 -17.46 -3.43 -1.88
N THR A 41 -18.69 -2.95 -2.13
CA THR A 41 -19.68 -3.56 -3.03
C THR A 41 -19.19 -3.68 -4.48
N ASN A 42 -18.31 -2.79 -4.92
CA ASN A 42 -17.80 -2.74 -6.28
C ASN A 42 -16.40 -3.36 -6.41
N ALA A 43 -15.76 -3.73 -5.30
CA ALA A 43 -14.38 -4.21 -5.29
C ALA A 43 -14.20 -5.44 -6.18
N ASN A 44 -15.04 -6.46 -5.97
CA ASN A 44 -15.02 -7.69 -6.76
C ASN A 44 -15.30 -7.47 -8.26
N ILE A 45 -16.12 -6.47 -8.62
CA ILE A 45 -16.41 -6.16 -10.02
C ILE A 45 -15.17 -5.57 -10.69
N ILE A 46 -14.52 -4.60 -10.04
CA ILE A 46 -13.34 -3.94 -10.59
C ILE A 46 -12.14 -4.88 -10.62
N CYS A 47 -11.98 -5.75 -9.62
CA CYS A 47 -10.91 -6.76 -9.64
C CYS A 47 -10.95 -7.67 -10.87
N LYS A 48 -12.15 -8.01 -11.37
CA LYS A 48 -12.31 -8.84 -12.57
C LYS A 48 -11.75 -8.17 -13.83
N VAL A 49 -11.63 -6.83 -13.86
CA VAL A 49 -11.05 -6.10 -15.01
C VAL A 49 -9.56 -6.40 -15.18
N PHE A 50 -8.85 -6.71 -14.08
CA PHE A 50 -7.44 -7.11 -14.14
C PHE A 50 -7.26 -8.56 -14.60
N GLY A 51 -8.33 -9.36 -14.58
CA GLY A 51 -8.33 -10.78 -14.90
C GLY A 51 -8.71 -11.66 -13.71
N THR A 52 -9.24 -12.85 -13.98
CA THR A 52 -9.78 -13.78 -12.97
C THR A 52 -8.74 -14.38 -12.04
N ASN A 53 -7.46 -14.34 -12.43
CA ASN A 53 -6.38 -14.97 -11.70
C ASN A 53 -5.77 -14.07 -10.61
N TRP A 54 -6.11 -12.78 -10.63
CA TRP A 54 -5.64 -11.85 -9.60
C TRP A 54 -6.38 -12.10 -8.28
N LYS A 55 -5.59 -12.31 -7.24
CA LYS A 55 -6.04 -12.34 -5.85
C LYS A 55 -5.92 -10.95 -5.25
N ILE A 56 -6.72 -10.66 -4.23
CA ILE A 56 -6.74 -9.35 -3.58
C ILE A 56 -6.77 -9.48 -2.05
N ILE A 57 -6.01 -8.61 -1.40
CA ILE A 57 -6.13 -8.23 0.02
C ILE A 57 -6.46 -6.75 0.04
N ASP A 58 -7.36 -6.36 0.93
CA ASP A 58 -7.75 -4.96 1.12
C ASP A 58 -7.86 -4.61 2.61
N ASN A 59 -8.18 -3.36 2.90
CA ASN A 59 -8.43 -2.90 4.27
C ASN A 59 -9.85 -2.37 4.50
N TYR A 60 -10.86 -2.88 3.80
CA TYR A 60 -12.25 -2.43 3.98
C TYR A 60 -12.77 -2.59 5.41
N ASP A 61 -12.29 -3.61 6.14
CA ASP A 61 -12.69 -3.86 7.52
C ASP A 61 -12.09 -2.84 8.51
N HIS A 62 -11.09 -2.07 8.08
CA HIS A 62 -10.45 -1.01 8.85
C HIS A 62 -10.68 0.40 8.30
N HIS A 63 -11.25 0.53 7.10
CA HIS A 63 -11.59 1.81 6.49
C HIS A 63 -12.73 1.67 5.47
N ALA A 64 -13.80 2.46 5.61
CA ALA A 64 -15.01 2.36 4.77
C ALA A 64 -14.76 2.39 3.24
N ASN A 65 -13.73 3.11 2.80
CA ASN A 65 -13.33 3.22 1.39
C ASN A 65 -12.22 2.25 0.94
N GLY A 66 -11.75 1.31 1.78
CA GLY A 66 -10.74 0.30 1.43
C GLY A 66 -9.57 0.87 0.62
N ARG A 67 -8.83 1.80 1.24
CA ARG A 67 -7.91 2.70 0.53
C ARG A 67 -6.63 2.02 0.05
N ILE A 68 -6.36 0.80 0.52
CA ILE A 68 -5.18 0.01 0.16
C ILE A 68 -5.68 -1.33 -0.37
N TRP A 69 -5.33 -1.63 -1.62
CA TRP A 69 -5.52 -2.94 -2.22
C TRP A 69 -4.15 -3.51 -2.57
N ILE A 70 -3.90 -4.78 -2.25
CA ILE A 70 -2.73 -5.53 -2.70
C ILE A 70 -3.25 -6.63 -3.61
N LEU A 71 -2.78 -6.64 -4.85
CA LEU A 71 -3.12 -7.65 -5.84
C LEU A 71 -1.89 -8.44 -6.25
N TRP A 72 -2.07 -9.75 -6.46
CA TRP A 72 -1.02 -10.63 -6.94
C TRP A 72 -1.58 -11.80 -7.76
N LEU A 73 -0.72 -12.45 -8.55
CA LEU A 73 -1.09 -13.56 -9.43
C LEU A 73 -0.66 -14.92 -8.85
N GLU A 74 0.57 -15.33 -9.13
CA GLU A 74 1.02 -16.72 -8.91
C GLU A 74 1.65 -16.95 -7.53
N LEU A 75 2.21 -15.90 -6.93
CA LEU A 75 2.89 -16.00 -5.65
C LEU A 75 1.92 -16.33 -4.51
N LYS A 76 2.47 -16.92 -3.44
CA LYS A 76 1.76 -17.07 -2.18
C LYS A 76 2.02 -15.81 -1.34
N VAL A 77 0.93 -15.15 -0.93
CA VAL A 77 0.95 -13.96 -0.09
C VAL A 77 0.03 -14.23 1.09
N GLU A 78 0.55 -14.04 2.31
CA GLU A 78 -0.22 -14.18 3.54
C GLU A 78 -0.41 -12.83 4.22
N LEU A 79 -1.64 -12.55 4.66
CA LEU A 79 -1.97 -11.36 5.43
C LEU A 79 -1.58 -11.58 6.89
N MET A 80 -0.69 -10.74 7.41
CA MET A 80 -0.26 -10.80 8.81
C MET A 80 -0.96 -9.77 9.68
N LYS A 81 -1.10 -8.53 9.18
CA LYS A 81 -1.79 -7.45 9.89
C LYS A 81 -2.38 -6.47 8.90
N THR A 82 -3.58 -6.00 9.17
CA THR A 82 -4.22 -4.91 8.42
C THR A 82 -4.76 -3.89 9.41
N VAL A 83 -4.57 -2.61 9.09
CA VAL A 83 -5.11 -1.48 9.85
C VAL A 83 -5.52 -0.38 8.87
N GLU A 84 -6.01 0.75 9.39
CA GLU A 84 -6.48 1.86 8.57
C GLU A 84 -5.40 2.42 7.62
N GLN A 85 -4.14 2.44 8.06
CA GLN A 85 -3.03 3.11 7.36
C GLN A 85 -1.99 2.17 6.73
N PHE A 86 -2.06 0.86 6.96
CA PHE A 86 -1.17 -0.09 6.29
C PHE A 86 -1.75 -1.50 6.21
N ILE A 87 -1.19 -2.29 5.30
CA ILE A 87 -1.35 -3.74 5.24
C ILE A 87 0.04 -4.37 5.27
N HIS A 88 0.27 -5.28 6.21
CA HIS A 88 1.49 -6.05 6.37
C HIS A 88 1.28 -7.49 5.91
N ILE A 89 2.12 -7.93 4.99
CA ILE A 89 2.04 -9.23 4.33
C ILE A 89 3.39 -9.94 4.34
N VAL A 90 3.33 -11.26 4.26
CA VAL A 90 4.49 -12.12 4.00
C VAL A 90 4.38 -12.66 2.58
N ILE A 91 5.48 -12.62 1.83
CA ILE A 91 5.56 -13.13 0.46
C ILE A 91 6.42 -14.41 0.46
N TYR A 92 5.90 -15.44 -0.19
CA TYR A 92 6.58 -16.74 -0.35
C TYR A 92 6.89 -17.03 -1.82
N GLY A 93 7.96 -17.81 -2.04
CA GLY A 93 8.31 -18.38 -3.33
C GLY A 93 7.41 -19.54 -3.73
N LEU A 94 7.56 -20.03 -4.96
CA LEU A 94 6.80 -21.19 -5.47
C LEU A 94 7.14 -22.48 -4.72
N ASP A 95 8.31 -22.53 -4.09
CA ASP A 95 8.78 -23.62 -3.23
C ASP A 95 8.30 -23.50 -1.77
N ASN A 96 7.40 -22.55 -1.49
CA ASN A 96 6.94 -22.17 -0.14
C ASN A 96 8.04 -21.62 0.79
N SER A 97 9.23 -21.29 0.28
CA SER A 97 10.21 -20.55 1.06
C SER A 97 9.74 -19.13 1.32
N MET A 98 9.98 -18.60 2.51
CA MET A 98 9.69 -17.20 2.82
C MET A 98 10.71 -16.30 2.12
N LEU A 99 10.23 -15.36 1.29
CA LEU A 99 11.10 -14.43 0.56
C LEU A 99 11.36 -13.16 1.36
N TYR A 100 10.30 -12.41 1.67
CA TYR A 100 10.38 -11.14 2.38
C TYR A 100 9.04 -10.72 2.99
N ASN A 101 9.12 -9.82 3.96
CA ASN A 101 7.99 -9.08 4.50
C ASN A 101 7.74 -7.83 3.67
N ALA A 102 6.48 -7.43 3.51
CA ALA A 102 6.14 -6.13 2.96
C ALA A 102 5.07 -5.42 3.80
N THR A 103 5.29 -4.15 4.11
CA THR A 103 4.31 -3.24 4.70
C THR A 103 3.93 -2.20 3.67
N VAL A 104 2.71 -2.31 3.15
CA VAL A 104 2.15 -1.35 2.20
C VAL A 104 1.44 -0.25 2.98
N VAL A 105 1.93 0.98 2.88
CA VAL A 105 1.42 2.12 3.66
C VAL A 105 0.58 3.08 2.81
N TYR A 106 -0.46 3.63 3.43
CA TYR A 106 -1.11 4.84 2.98
C TYR A 106 -1.55 5.69 4.17
N THR A 107 -0.73 6.70 4.49
CA THR A 107 -0.85 7.45 5.74
C THR A 107 -1.99 8.47 5.72
N HIS A 108 -2.38 8.92 6.91
CA HIS A 108 -3.17 10.14 7.08
C HIS A 108 -2.33 11.41 6.98
N ASN A 109 -2.97 12.52 6.62
CA ASN A 109 -2.33 13.84 6.64
C ASN A 109 -2.14 14.38 8.07
N GLN A 110 -2.85 13.82 9.06
CA GLN A 110 -2.81 14.26 10.44
C GLN A 110 -1.59 13.65 11.16
N LEU A 111 -0.70 14.51 11.65
CA LEU A 111 0.53 14.12 12.38
C LEU A 111 0.27 13.09 13.50
N LYS A 112 -0.74 13.34 14.36
CA LYS A 112 -1.07 12.44 15.47
C LYS A 112 -1.40 11.01 14.99
N ARG A 113 -2.09 10.88 13.85
CA ARG A 113 -2.41 9.57 13.26
C ARG A 113 -1.19 8.91 12.63
N ARG A 114 -0.27 9.68 12.04
CA ARG A 114 1.00 9.15 11.52
C ARG A 114 1.92 8.66 12.62
N HIS A 115 1.98 9.36 13.75
CA HIS A 115 2.79 8.91 14.89
C HIS A 115 2.33 7.54 15.43
N ILE A 116 1.01 7.27 15.44
CA ILE A 116 0.47 5.95 15.79
C ILE A 116 0.95 4.89 14.77
N LEU A 117 0.85 5.20 13.47
CA LEU A 117 1.33 4.32 12.41
C LEU A 117 2.82 3.97 12.58
N TRP A 118 3.67 4.97 12.85
CA TRP A 118 5.10 4.74 13.01
C TRP A 118 5.42 3.81 14.18
N LYS A 119 4.74 3.98 15.32
CA LYS A 119 4.87 3.06 16.45
C LYS A 119 4.45 1.63 16.08
N GLU A 120 3.39 1.48 15.30
CA GLU A 120 2.98 0.16 14.82
C GLU A 120 3.99 -0.45 13.85
N ILE A 121 4.61 0.35 12.97
CA ILE A 121 5.66 -0.10 12.05
C ILE A 121 6.90 -0.55 12.83
N VAL A 122 7.38 0.23 13.80
CA VAL A 122 8.51 -0.16 14.66
C VAL A 122 8.22 -1.46 15.42
N ALA A 123 6.99 -1.65 15.88
CA ALA A 123 6.58 -2.88 16.56
C ALA A 123 6.57 -4.12 15.64
N LEU A 124 6.45 -3.95 14.31
CA LEU A 124 6.58 -5.06 13.35
C LEU A 124 8.05 -5.50 13.19
N ASP A 125 8.99 -4.55 13.24
CA ASP A 125 10.43 -4.82 13.08
C ASP A 125 10.97 -5.76 14.15
N ILE A 126 10.53 -5.56 15.39
CA ILE A 126 10.92 -6.35 16.58
C ILE A 126 10.66 -7.86 16.38
N ASN A 127 9.79 -8.24 15.43
CA ASN A 127 9.38 -9.61 15.19
C ASN A 127 9.91 -10.21 13.86
N SER A 128 10.83 -9.55 13.16
CA SER A 128 11.19 -9.88 11.77
C SER A 128 12.69 -10.16 11.59
N ASN A 129 13.08 -11.43 11.43
CA ASN A 129 14.45 -11.82 11.01
C ASN A 129 14.62 -11.93 9.48
N HIS A 130 13.68 -11.41 8.70
CA HIS A 130 13.66 -11.54 7.24
C HIS A 130 13.77 -10.18 6.55
N PRO A 131 14.22 -10.13 5.28
CA PRO A 131 14.20 -8.90 4.51
C PRO A 131 12.82 -8.25 4.55
N TRP A 132 12.78 -6.93 4.79
CA TRP A 132 11.53 -6.20 4.97
C TRP A 132 11.48 -4.96 4.10
N ILE A 133 10.37 -4.79 3.40
CA ILE A 133 10.09 -3.65 2.53
C ILE A 133 8.94 -2.85 3.14
N VAL A 134 9.16 -1.56 3.41
CA VAL A 134 8.08 -0.61 3.74
C VAL A 134 7.90 0.33 2.56
N ILE A 135 6.75 0.26 1.89
CA ILE A 135 6.52 0.93 0.61
C ILE A 135 5.11 1.50 0.54
N GLY A 136 4.93 2.62 -0.15
CA GLY A 136 3.61 3.20 -0.38
C GLY A 136 3.64 4.71 -0.43
N ASP A 137 2.50 5.33 -0.09
CA ASP A 137 2.37 6.78 -0.05
C ASP A 137 2.28 7.27 1.40
N TYR A 138 3.35 7.94 1.81
CA TYR A 138 3.51 8.43 3.17
C TYR A 138 2.82 9.78 3.42
N ASN A 139 2.22 10.42 2.41
CA ASN A 139 1.67 11.79 2.46
C ASN A 139 2.55 12.75 3.30
N ASN A 140 3.87 12.55 3.25
CA ASN A 140 4.84 13.32 3.99
C ASN A 140 5.98 13.74 3.06
N VAL A 141 6.49 14.94 3.31
CA VAL A 141 7.62 15.48 2.59
C VAL A 141 8.86 15.18 3.42
N LEU A 142 9.76 14.34 2.89
CA LEU A 142 10.97 13.92 3.62
C LEU A 142 11.89 15.10 3.98
N ASN A 143 11.90 16.15 3.18
CA ASN A 143 12.66 17.39 3.40
C ASN A 143 11.86 18.58 2.86
N SER A 144 11.95 19.75 3.49
CA SER A 144 11.31 20.99 3.00
C SER A 144 11.62 21.31 1.53
N ASN A 145 12.81 20.93 1.05
CA ASN A 145 13.26 21.12 -0.33
C ASN A 145 12.56 20.22 -1.37
N ASN A 146 11.85 19.17 -0.96
CA ASN A 146 11.12 18.29 -1.88
C ASN A 146 9.73 18.85 -2.25
N ARG A 147 9.44 20.11 -1.90
CA ARG A 147 8.17 20.77 -2.19
C ARG A 147 8.39 22.10 -2.89
N ILE A 148 7.84 22.24 -4.09
CA ILE A 148 7.74 23.53 -4.79
C ILE A 148 6.30 24.05 -4.58
N GLY A 149 6.13 25.01 -3.67
CA GLY A 149 4.85 25.69 -3.39
C GLY A 149 3.95 25.09 -2.29
N GLY A 150 3.04 25.89 -1.74
CA GLY A 150 2.12 25.55 -0.64
C GLY A 150 2.51 26.14 0.72
N ASN A 151 1.76 25.83 1.79
CA ASN A 151 2.05 26.33 3.13
C ASN A 151 3.43 25.86 3.63
N ASN A 152 4.14 26.74 4.34
CA ASN A 152 5.43 26.43 4.96
C ASN A 152 5.35 25.14 5.77
N VAL A 153 6.22 24.19 5.44
CA VAL A 153 6.39 22.94 6.19
C VAL A 153 7.27 23.29 7.39
N THR A 154 6.73 23.17 8.60
CA THR A 154 7.54 23.24 9.82
C THR A 154 8.42 21.98 9.92
N GLU A 155 9.63 22.10 10.46
CA GLU A 155 10.57 20.96 10.63
C GLU A 155 9.91 19.77 11.35
N LEU A 156 8.98 20.03 12.26
CA LEU A 156 8.18 19.01 12.96
C LEU A 156 7.37 18.10 12.01
N ILE A 157 6.95 18.61 10.85
CA ILE A 157 6.23 17.83 9.84
C ILE A 157 7.22 17.03 8.97
N ALA A 158 8.38 17.61 8.66
CA ALA A 158 9.39 16.98 7.81
C ALA A 158 10.09 15.79 8.50
N PHE A 159 10.32 15.86 9.81
CA PHE A 159 11.03 14.83 10.58
C PHE A 159 10.10 13.88 11.37
N ASP A 160 8.85 13.69 10.95
CA ASP A 160 7.87 12.94 11.75
C ASP A 160 8.22 11.46 11.98
N MET A 161 9.01 10.87 11.08
CA MET A 161 9.48 9.48 11.17
C MET A 161 10.70 9.35 12.08
N ALA A 162 11.54 10.38 12.17
CA ALA A 162 12.73 10.40 13.03
C ALA A 162 12.41 10.68 14.51
N ALA A 163 11.15 11.03 14.81
CA ALA A 163 10.66 11.33 16.15
C ALA A 163 10.02 10.12 16.86
N VAL A 164 10.18 8.91 16.31
CA VAL A 164 9.66 7.63 16.85
C VAL A 164 10.81 6.66 17.00
#